data_AF-A0AAD7GUH3-F1
#
_entry.id   AF-A0AAD7GUH3-F1
#
_cell.length_a   1.000
_cell.length_b   1.000
_cell.length_c   1.000
_cell.angle_alpha   90.00
_cell.angle_beta   90.00
_cell.angle_gamma   90.00
#
_symmetry.space_group_name_H-M   'P 1'
#
loop_
_entity.id
_entity.type
_entity.pdbx_description
1 polymer ?
#
loop_
_entity_poly.entity_id
_entity_poly.type
_entity_poly.pdbx_seq_one_letter_code
_entity_poly.pdbx_strand_id
1 'polypeptide(L)'
;MKLTVRIKYAPYKAKDLAEMNKHELMEILRSDLDRFKLPHPPTMNVRDTSCGVEFFWITHNGSPLFKAALRAFEIVNPRDFRRTFVMRSGREIEELKEKCFVDDMTMESENSVKMYGSPSPEKRERSPRLSRRSESPRRPLGPYNGSARNNWRDRHSGPKYIPMQFKRVNYADSDYSDSRSSTCDEGRVPQDQAAKTSSIVARLVREYLDVYSAIRNAAGRGVSAEEKLASLGAKIPDEQSFFGASESDLNLSEQVRQMELIMAHERAKLKLAEKILEDVLRECDTPVVIPELLKLVLSRDECAAV
;
A
#
# COMPACT_ATOMS: atom_id res chain seq x y z
N MET A 1 -12.83 -13.08 -22.94
CA MET A 1 -12.83 -12.40 -21.63
C MET A 1 -13.47 -11.05 -21.84
N LYS A 2 -14.62 -10.82 -21.22
CA LYS A 2 -15.32 -9.54 -21.27
C LYS A 2 -14.72 -8.64 -20.19
N LEU A 3 -14.46 -7.40 -20.57
CA LEU A 3 -13.88 -6.37 -19.72
C LEU A 3 -14.85 -5.20 -19.65
N THR A 4 -14.98 -4.68 -18.43
CA THR A 4 -15.86 -3.59 -18.06
C THR A 4 -15.01 -2.48 -17.47
N VAL A 5 -14.77 -1.43 -18.26
CA VAL A 5 -14.14 -0.20 -17.76
C VAL A 5 -15.25 0.62 -17.10
N ARG A 6 -15.04 1.10 -15.87
CA ARG A 6 -15.96 1.95 -15.12
C ARG A 6 -15.30 3.27 -14.81
N ILE A 7 -16.02 4.37 -15.02
CA ILE A 7 -15.59 5.71 -14.61
C ILE A 7 -16.63 6.23 -13.62
N LYS A 8 -16.17 6.67 -12.45
CA LYS A 8 -16.98 7.27 -11.40
C LYS A 8 -16.53 8.71 -11.19
N TYR A 9 -17.46 9.65 -11.28
CA TYR A 9 -17.20 11.06 -11.04
C TYR A 9 -17.21 11.42 -9.55
N ALA A 10 -16.53 12.51 -9.21
CA ALA A 10 -16.53 13.07 -7.87
C ALA A 10 -17.96 13.47 -7.45
N PRO A 11 -18.33 13.35 -6.16
CA PRO A 11 -19.72 13.49 -5.72
C PRO A 11 -20.41 14.80 -6.10
N TYR A 12 -19.67 15.92 -6.17
CA TYR A 12 -20.23 17.21 -6.56
C TYR A 12 -20.54 17.25 -8.06
N LYS A 13 -19.58 16.91 -8.93
CA LYS A 13 -19.80 16.84 -10.39
C LYS A 13 -20.90 15.84 -10.72
N ALA A 14 -20.93 14.72 -9.99
CA ALA A 14 -21.93 13.69 -10.19
C ALA A 14 -23.36 14.16 -9.87
N LYS A 15 -23.54 15.05 -8.87
CA LYS A 15 -24.84 15.69 -8.59
C LYS A 15 -25.24 16.63 -9.72
N ASP A 16 -24.33 17.50 -10.15
CA ASP A 16 -24.57 18.44 -11.24
C ASP A 16 -24.95 17.69 -12.53
N LEU A 17 -24.25 16.60 -12.83
CA LEU A 17 -24.52 15.75 -14.00
C LEU A 17 -25.84 15.00 -13.92
N ALA A 18 -26.30 14.63 -12.71
CA ALA A 18 -27.57 13.93 -12.52
C ALA A 18 -28.79 14.84 -12.75
N GLU A 19 -28.63 16.15 -12.58
CA GLU A 19 -29.69 17.15 -12.82
C GLU A 19 -29.79 17.59 -14.29
N MET A 20 -28.76 17.32 -15.09
CA MET A 20 -28.69 17.72 -16.50
C MET A 20 -29.55 16.87 -17.43
N ASN A 21 -29.93 17.44 -18.58
CA ASN A 21 -30.54 16.65 -19.64
C ASN A 21 -29.53 15.62 -20.16
N LYS A 22 -30.02 14.41 -20.49
CA LYS A 22 -29.20 13.30 -21.00
C LYS A 22 -28.34 13.71 -22.21
N HIS A 23 -28.80 14.64 -23.04
CA HIS A 23 -28.00 15.15 -24.17
C HIS A 23 -26.77 15.94 -23.71
N GLU A 24 -26.98 16.92 -22.82
CA GLU A 24 -25.91 17.77 -22.26
C GLU A 24 -24.90 16.93 -21.46
N LEU A 25 -25.41 16.00 -20.66
CA LEU A 25 -24.63 14.99 -19.97
C LEU A 25 -23.69 14.29 -20.96
N MET A 26 -24.21 13.75 -22.06
CA MET A 26 -23.40 13.06 -23.07
C MET A 26 -22.34 13.95 -23.72
N GLU A 27 -22.57 15.24 -23.91
CA GLU A 27 -21.56 16.15 -24.48
C GLU A 27 -20.40 16.40 -23.51
N ILE A 28 -20.70 16.66 -22.23
CA ILE A 28 -19.67 16.85 -21.19
C ILE A 28 -18.83 15.59 -21.07
N LEU A 29 -19.48 14.43 -21.06
CA LEU A 29 -18.80 13.15 -20.97
C LEU A 29 -17.92 12.86 -22.17
N ARG A 30 -18.37 13.16 -23.39
CA ARG A 30 -17.54 13.02 -24.59
C ARG A 30 -16.29 13.89 -24.48
N SER A 31 -16.46 15.14 -24.02
CA SER A 31 -15.34 16.05 -23.81
C SER A 31 -14.33 15.50 -22.79
N ASP A 32 -14.80 14.96 -21.67
CA ASP A 32 -13.93 14.33 -20.67
C ASP A 32 -13.20 13.11 -21.25
N LEU A 33 -13.92 12.22 -21.94
CA LEU A 33 -13.37 11.00 -22.52
C LEU A 33 -12.35 11.27 -23.63
N ASP A 34 -12.55 12.34 -24.40
CA ASP A 34 -11.59 12.78 -25.41
C ASP A 34 -10.25 13.20 -24.78
N ARG A 35 -10.29 13.80 -23.58
CA ARG A 35 -9.07 14.11 -22.80
C ARG A 35 -8.34 12.85 -22.35
N PHE A 36 -9.08 11.81 -21.97
CA PHE A 36 -8.52 10.49 -21.67
C PHE A 36 -8.14 9.68 -22.92
N LYS A 37 -8.42 10.19 -24.13
CA LYS A 37 -8.26 9.48 -25.42
C LYS A 37 -9.00 8.14 -25.43
N LEU A 38 -10.14 8.07 -24.74
CA LEU A 38 -11.01 6.89 -24.67
C LEU A 38 -12.17 7.04 -25.68
N PRO A 39 -12.59 5.96 -26.34
CA PRO A 39 -13.70 6.02 -27.27
C PRO A 39 -15.03 6.20 -26.52
N HIS A 40 -15.97 6.90 -27.14
CA HIS A 40 -17.26 7.22 -26.51
C HIS A 40 -18.11 5.97 -26.30
N PRO A 41 -18.72 5.79 -25.11
CA PRO A 41 -19.59 4.66 -24.84
C PRO A 41 -20.92 4.83 -25.59
N PRO A 42 -21.60 3.73 -25.94
CA PRO A 42 -22.99 3.77 -26.37
C PRO A 42 -23.88 4.42 -25.30
N THR A 43 -24.87 5.21 -25.71
CA THR A 43 -25.79 5.95 -24.81
C THR A 43 -26.57 5.04 -23.84
N MET A 44 -26.66 3.75 -24.13
CA MET A 44 -27.28 2.72 -23.27
C MET A 44 -26.39 2.25 -22.12
N ASN A 45 -25.10 2.57 -22.15
CA ASN A 45 -24.14 2.17 -21.13
C ASN A 45 -23.84 3.27 -20.10
N VAL A 46 -24.70 4.28 -20.03
CA VAL A 46 -24.68 5.31 -19.00
C VAL A 46 -25.68 4.89 -17.93
N ARG A 47 -25.24 4.80 -16.68
CA ARG A 47 -26.09 4.47 -15.54
C ARG A 47 -25.98 5.55 -14.48
N ASP A 48 -27.12 6.03 -14.01
CA ASP A 48 -27.17 6.75 -12.75
C ASP A 48 -27.16 5.74 -11.60
N THR A 49 -26.16 5.87 -10.75
CA THR A 49 -26.05 5.15 -9.48
C THR A 49 -26.34 6.10 -8.34
N SER A 50 -26.70 5.57 -7.17
CA SER A 50 -26.89 6.39 -5.96
C SER A 50 -25.63 7.18 -5.56
N CYS A 51 -24.46 6.77 -6.05
CA CYS A 51 -23.17 7.39 -5.77
C CYS A 51 -22.63 8.24 -6.94
N GLY A 52 -23.44 8.47 -7.98
CA GLY A 52 -23.09 9.30 -9.14
C GLY A 52 -23.32 8.63 -10.49
N VAL A 53 -22.80 9.24 -11.55
CA VAL A 53 -22.96 8.69 -12.91
C VAL A 53 -21.82 7.73 -13.24
N GLU A 54 -22.16 6.52 -13.66
CA GLU A 54 -21.24 5.45 -14.05
C GLU A 54 -21.34 5.18 -15.57
N PHE A 55 -20.18 5.02 -16.19
CA PHE A 55 -20.05 4.64 -17.60
C PHE A 55 -19.41 3.29 -17.68
N PHE A 56 -19.95 2.43 -18.52
CA PHE A 56 -19.29 1.17 -18.78
C PHE A 56 -19.12 0.84 -20.25
N TRP A 57 -18.01 0.17 -20.55
CA TRP A 57 -17.82 -0.44 -21.86
C TRP A 57 -17.83 -1.93 -21.71
N ILE A 58 -18.31 -2.62 -22.74
CA ILE A 58 -18.14 -4.05 -22.86
C ILE A 58 -17.10 -4.26 -23.94
N THR A 59 -15.92 -4.73 -23.56
CA THR A 59 -14.83 -4.92 -24.50
C THR A 59 -14.19 -6.30 -24.38
N HIS A 60 -13.49 -6.73 -25.42
CA HIS A 60 -12.76 -8.00 -25.46
C HIS A 60 -11.25 -7.74 -25.53
N ASN A 61 -10.47 -8.72 -25.09
CA ASN A 61 -9.01 -8.67 -25.16
C ASN A 61 -8.56 -8.42 -26.62
N GLY A 62 -7.66 -7.45 -26.81
CA GLY A 62 -7.12 -7.08 -28.10
C GLY A 62 -7.92 -6.03 -28.90
N SER A 63 -9.11 -5.64 -28.43
CA SER A 63 -9.90 -4.60 -29.11
C SER A 63 -9.19 -3.23 -29.08
N PRO A 64 -9.53 -2.29 -29.99
CA PRO A 64 -8.98 -0.94 -29.97
C PRO A 64 -9.24 -0.20 -28.65
N LEU A 65 -10.44 -0.34 -28.12
CA LEU A 65 -10.80 0.20 -26.81
C LEU A 65 -9.98 -0.44 -25.68
N PHE A 66 -9.77 -1.75 -25.71
CA PHE A 66 -8.94 -2.43 -24.72
C PHE A 66 -7.50 -1.91 -24.76
N LYS A 67 -6.93 -1.72 -25.95
CA LYS A 67 -5.60 -1.12 -26.13
C LYS A 67 -5.56 0.36 -25.71
N ALA A 68 -6.64 1.11 -25.94
CA ALA A 68 -6.75 2.49 -25.49
C ALA A 68 -6.81 2.57 -23.97
N ALA A 69 -7.65 1.74 -23.34
CA ALA A 69 -7.71 1.57 -21.89
C ALA A 69 -6.34 1.19 -21.32
N LEU A 70 -5.69 0.12 -21.81
CA LEU A 70 -4.36 -0.27 -21.35
C LEU A 70 -3.33 0.86 -21.41
N ARG A 71 -3.35 1.67 -22.48
CA ARG A 71 -2.48 2.84 -22.64
C ARG A 71 -2.84 3.96 -21.67
N ALA A 72 -4.12 4.28 -21.57
CA ALA A 72 -4.64 5.30 -20.67
C ALA A 72 -4.46 4.93 -19.19
N PHE A 73 -4.21 3.66 -18.88
CA PHE A 73 -4.03 3.15 -17.52
C PHE A 73 -2.60 2.73 -17.19
N GLU A 74 -1.67 2.89 -18.13
CA GLU A 74 -0.27 2.46 -17.97
C GLU A 74 -0.14 1.03 -17.41
N ILE A 75 -1.05 0.12 -17.78
CA ILE A 75 -1.04 -1.24 -17.23
C ILE A 75 0.12 -2.01 -17.85
N VAL A 76 1.22 -2.08 -17.09
CA VAL A 76 2.50 -2.67 -17.51
C VAL A 76 2.37 -4.17 -17.81
N ASN A 77 1.37 -4.88 -17.28
CA ASN A 77 1.20 -6.31 -17.53
C ASN A 77 -0.27 -6.78 -17.65
N PRO A 78 -0.71 -7.19 -18.86
CA PRO A 78 -2.05 -7.73 -19.08
C PRO A 78 -2.34 -9.07 -18.38
N ARG A 79 -1.31 -9.75 -17.86
CA ARG A 79 -1.49 -11.02 -17.13
C ARG A 79 -1.99 -10.84 -15.70
N ASP A 80 -1.89 -9.64 -15.16
CA ASP A 80 -2.27 -9.38 -13.77
C ASP A 80 -3.79 -9.21 -13.59
N PHE A 81 -4.57 -9.06 -14.66
CA PHE A 81 -6.03 -8.81 -14.76
C PHE A 81 -7.03 -9.62 -13.89
N ARG A 82 -6.58 -10.54 -13.02
CA ARG A 82 -7.43 -11.44 -12.23
C ARG A 82 -8.06 -10.83 -10.97
N ARG A 83 -7.67 -9.63 -10.51
CA ARG A 83 -8.29 -8.94 -9.36
C ARG A 83 -8.80 -7.56 -9.78
N THR A 84 -9.85 -7.05 -9.13
CA THR A 84 -10.29 -5.66 -9.25
C THR A 84 -9.09 -4.75 -9.00
N PHE A 85 -8.63 -4.02 -10.03
CA PHE A 85 -7.49 -3.14 -9.91
C PHE A 85 -7.95 -1.74 -9.50
N VAL A 86 -7.56 -1.34 -8.29
CA VAL A 86 -7.40 0.08 -7.94
C VAL A 86 -6.10 0.51 -8.62
N MET A 87 -6.24 1.26 -9.71
CA MET A 87 -5.11 1.55 -10.60
C MET A 87 -4.13 2.53 -9.92
N ARG A 88 -2.83 2.25 -10.02
CA ARG A 88 -1.82 3.29 -9.82
C ARG A 88 -1.91 4.22 -11.01
N SER A 89 -2.61 5.34 -10.81
CA SER A 89 -2.72 6.38 -11.82
C SER A 89 -1.32 6.98 -11.98
N GLY A 90 -0.75 6.96 -13.19
CA GLY A 90 0.41 7.80 -13.49
C GLY A 90 0.08 9.27 -13.21
N ARG A 91 1.08 10.12 -12.93
CA ARG A 91 0.85 11.55 -12.61
C ARG A 91 -0.03 12.25 -13.64
N GLU A 92 0.17 11.96 -14.93
CA GLU A 92 -0.65 12.52 -16.01
C GLU A 92 -2.14 12.14 -15.88
N ILE A 93 -2.43 10.90 -15.48
CA ILE A 93 -3.81 10.42 -15.28
C ILE A 93 -4.41 11.06 -14.04
N GLU A 94 -3.66 11.21 -12.96
CA GLU A 94 -4.14 11.89 -11.74
C GLU A 94 -4.51 13.36 -12.03
N GLU A 95 -3.67 14.08 -12.77
CA GLU A 95 -3.98 15.45 -13.20
C GLU A 95 -5.23 15.50 -14.09
N LEU A 96 -5.41 14.53 -14.99
CA LEU A 96 -6.62 14.45 -15.82
C LEU A 96 -7.85 14.10 -14.98
N LYS A 97 -7.72 13.20 -14.00
CA LYS A 97 -8.79 12.87 -13.07
C LYS A 97 -9.21 14.10 -12.27
N GLU A 98 -8.25 14.90 -11.79
CA GLU A 98 -8.54 16.15 -11.09
C GLU A 98 -9.23 17.17 -12.01
N LYS A 99 -8.70 17.40 -13.22
CA LYS A 99 -9.27 18.34 -14.21
C LYS A 99 -10.65 17.96 -14.70
N CYS A 100 -10.96 16.66 -14.76
CA CYS A 100 -12.26 16.13 -15.20
C CYS A 100 -13.16 15.78 -14.00
N PHE A 101 -12.69 15.95 -12.77
CA PHE A 101 -13.36 15.55 -11.53
C PHE A 101 -13.81 14.08 -11.51
N VAL A 102 -12.94 13.19 -11.97
CA VAL A 102 -13.13 11.74 -11.92
C VAL A 102 -12.57 11.23 -10.59
N ASP A 103 -13.43 10.65 -9.75
CA ASP A 103 -13.09 10.06 -8.44
C ASP A 103 -12.30 8.76 -8.66
N ASP A 104 -12.90 7.84 -9.41
CA ASP A 104 -12.36 6.51 -9.61
C ASP A 104 -12.50 6.04 -11.05
N MET A 105 -11.51 5.29 -11.51
CA MET A 105 -11.53 4.65 -12.82
C MET A 105 -11.05 3.22 -12.66
N THR A 106 -11.95 2.26 -12.83
CA THR A 106 -11.69 0.85 -12.61
C THR A 106 -11.90 0.05 -13.88
N MET A 107 -11.23 -1.09 -13.97
CA MET A 107 -11.44 -2.03 -15.07
C MET A 107 -11.62 -3.42 -14.49
N GLU A 108 -12.81 -3.97 -14.68
CA GLU A 108 -13.23 -5.26 -14.16
C GLU A 108 -13.27 -6.29 -15.28
N SER A 109 -12.93 -7.53 -14.97
CA SER A 109 -13.26 -8.64 -15.85
C SER A 109 -14.53 -9.35 -15.40
N GLU A 110 -15.40 -9.71 -16.32
CA GLU A 110 -16.61 -10.49 -16.04
C GLU A 110 -16.31 -11.82 -15.33
N ASN A 111 -15.11 -12.36 -15.51
CA ASN A 111 -14.67 -13.57 -14.82
C ASN A 111 -14.36 -13.37 -13.33
N SER A 112 -14.19 -12.12 -12.86
CA SER A 112 -13.88 -11.81 -11.45
C SER A 112 -15.13 -11.80 -10.56
N VAL A 113 -16.29 -11.45 -11.11
CA VAL A 113 -17.54 -11.26 -10.33
C VAL A 113 -18.18 -12.59 -9.93
N LYS A 114 -17.87 -13.70 -10.60
CA LYS A 114 -18.47 -15.02 -10.33
C LYS A 114 -17.70 -15.90 -9.32
N MET A 115 -16.57 -15.44 -8.79
CA MET A 115 -15.74 -16.26 -7.87
C MET A 115 -16.10 -16.13 -6.38
N TYR A 116 -16.98 -15.21 -5.99
CA TYR A 116 -17.37 -15.02 -4.57
C TYR A 116 -18.74 -15.59 -4.20
N GLY A 117 -19.42 -16.25 -5.14
CA GLY A 117 -20.48 -17.19 -4.81
C GLY A 117 -19.90 -18.60 -4.72
N SER A 118 -19.09 -18.90 -3.70
CA SER A 118 -18.91 -20.30 -3.33
C SER A 118 -20.33 -20.87 -3.19
N PRO A 119 -20.67 -21.97 -3.88
CA PRO A 119 -22.00 -22.56 -3.71
C PRO A 119 -22.18 -22.78 -2.22
N SER A 120 -23.17 -22.10 -1.64
CA SER A 120 -23.58 -22.32 -0.27
C SER A 120 -23.66 -23.85 -0.09
N PRO A 121 -23.03 -24.43 0.95
CA PRO A 121 -23.15 -25.84 1.24
C PRO A 121 -24.55 -26.09 1.82
N GLU A 122 -25.58 -25.74 1.06
CA GLU A 122 -26.94 -26.08 1.38
C GLU A 122 -27.10 -27.57 1.09
N LYS A 123 -27.07 -28.33 2.18
CA LYS A 123 -27.55 -29.72 2.28
C LYS A 123 -26.77 -30.72 1.43
N ARG A 124 -25.49 -30.91 1.75
CA ARG A 124 -24.99 -32.31 1.76
C ARG A 124 -25.61 -32.99 2.97
N GLU A 125 -26.74 -33.64 2.74
CA GLU A 125 -27.26 -34.69 3.62
C GLU A 125 -26.09 -35.62 3.98
N ARG A 126 -25.65 -35.53 5.24
CA ARG A 126 -24.63 -36.43 5.77
C ARG A 126 -25.24 -37.82 5.77
N SER A 127 -24.77 -38.68 4.87
CA SER A 127 -25.03 -40.11 4.96
C SER A 127 -24.61 -40.61 6.36
N PRO A 128 -25.35 -41.55 6.98
CA PRO A 128 -25.06 -42.03 8.32
C PRO A 128 -23.71 -42.74 8.32
N ARG A 129 -22.70 -42.15 8.97
CA ARG A 129 -21.45 -42.84 9.25
C ARG A 129 -21.72 -43.87 10.34
N LEU A 130 -21.87 -45.13 9.93
CA LEU A 130 -21.81 -46.27 10.82
C LEU A 130 -20.45 -46.28 11.54
N SER A 131 -20.52 -46.25 12.88
CA SER A 131 -19.39 -46.36 13.78
C SER A 131 -18.70 -47.71 13.57
N ARG A 132 -17.53 -47.72 12.95
CA ARG A 132 -16.63 -48.87 13.00
C ARG A 132 -15.53 -48.59 14.00
N ARG A 133 -15.79 -49.04 15.22
CA ARG A 133 -14.87 -49.19 16.33
C ARG A 133 -13.80 -50.20 15.89
N SER A 134 -12.60 -49.74 15.59
CA SER A 134 -11.42 -50.60 15.48
C SER A 134 -10.53 -50.32 16.68
N GLU A 135 -10.62 -51.21 17.65
CA GLU A 135 -9.72 -51.36 18.78
C GLU A 135 -8.28 -51.50 18.28
N SER A 136 -7.39 -50.66 18.79
CA SER A 136 -5.95 -50.80 18.59
C SER A 136 -5.36 -51.67 19.70
N PRO A 137 -4.48 -52.65 19.40
CA PRO A 137 -3.90 -53.54 20.40
C PRO A 137 -2.97 -52.82 21.36
N ARG A 138 -3.11 -53.17 22.65
CA ARG A 138 -2.29 -52.74 23.78
C ARG A 138 -0.81 -53.09 23.54
N ARG A 139 0.08 -52.11 23.69
CA ARG A 139 1.53 -52.35 23.84
C ARG A 139 1.85 -52.71 25.31
N PRO A 140 2.84 -53.58 25.56
CA PRO A 140 3.20 -54.01 26.91
C PRO A 140 3.96 -52.92 27.68
N LEU A 141 3.65 -52.84 28.98
CA LEU A 141 4.33 -52.01 29.96
C LEU A 141 5.74 -52.58 30.23
N GLY A 142 6.78 -51.82 29.88
CA GLY A 142 8.15 -52.05 30.36
C GLY A 142 8.36 -51.41 31.74
N PRO A 143 9.30 -51.93 32.56
CA PRO A 143 9.47 -51.49 33.94
C PRO A 143 10.17 -50.14 34.01
N TYR A 144 9.52 -49.21 34.71
CA TYR A 144 10.05 -47.90 35.07
C TYR A 144 11.10 -48.08 36.15
N ASN A 145 12.37 -47.84 35.82
CA ASN A 145 13.43 -47.60 36.80
C ASN A 145 13.71 -46.10 36.84
N GLY A 146 13.70 -45.56 38.06
CA GLY A 146 13.61 -44.14 38.32
C GLY A 146 14.90 -43.35 38.16
N SER A 147 14.81 -42.11 38.66
CA SER A 147 15.88 -41.12 38.85
C SER A 147 16.23 -40.29 37.63
N ALA A 148 15.66 -39.07 37.55
CA ALA A 148 16.47 -37.85 37.50
C ALA A 148 15.60 -36.60 37.57
N ARG A 149 15.70 -35.91 38.70
CA ARG A 149 15.90 -34.46 38.84
C ARG A 149 15.07 -33.51 37.98
N ASN A 150 14.12 -32.86 38.66
CA ASN A 150 13.90 -31.41 38.70
C ASN A 150 14.63 -30.59 37.62
N ASN A 151 13.91 -30.18 36.56
CA ASN A 151 14.32 -29.11 35.65
C ASN A 151 13.10 -28.32 35.14
N TRP A 152 12.29 -27.79 36.07
CA TRP A 152 11.15 -26.90 35.78
C TRP A 152 11.47 -25.41 36.00
N ARG A 153 12.74 -25.02 35.96
CA ARG A 153 13.14 -23.61 35.81
C ARG A 153 13.83 -23.46 34.46
N ASP A 154 13.19 -22.68 33.58
CA ASP A 154 13.68 -22.05 32.35
C ASP A 154 12.85 -22.38 31.11
N ARG A 155 11.61 -21.85 31.09
CA ARG A 155 10.91 -21.51 29.85
C ARG A 155 10.19 -20.17 29.97
N HIS A 156 10.96 -19.13 30.27
CA HIS A 156 10.62 -17.75 29.91
C HIS A 156 11.64 -17.20 28.91
N SER A 157 11.88 -17.95 27.83
CA SER A 157 12.43 -17.36 26.60
C SER A 157 11.27 -16.89 25.75
N GLY A 158 10.60 -15.83 26.19
CA GLY A 158 9.88 -14.97 25.25
C GLY A 158 10.87 -14.45 24.20
N PRO A 159 10.41 -14.09 22.99
CA PRO A 159 11.29 -13.51 21.98
C PRO A 159 12.02 -12.31 22.59
N LYS A 160 13.36 -12.40 22.67
CA LYS A 160 14.21 -11.30 23.12
C LYS A 160 13.96 -10.15 22.14
N TYR A 161 13.19 -9.16 22.58
CA TYR A 161 13.04 -7.90 21.89
C TYR A 161 14.45 -7.30 21.80
N ILE A 162 15.03 -7.32 20.60
CA ILE A 162 16.21 -6.53 20.30
C ILE A 162 15.67 -5.10 20.16
N PRO A 163 15.94 -4.19 21.12
CA PRO A 163 15.57 -2.79 20.92
C PRO A 163 16.27 -2.33 19.65
N MET A 164 15.48 -1.93 18.64
CA MET A 164 16.03 -1.22 17.50
C MET A 164 16.64 0.06 18.05
N GLN A 165 17.95 0.03 18.26
CA GLN A 165 18.70 1.21 18.61
C GLN A 165 18.75 2.06 17.35
N PHE A 166 17.78 2.97 17.22
CA PHE A 166 17.91 4.09 16.33
C PHE A 166 19.16 4.85 16.79
N LYS A 167 20.23 4.77 15.99
CA LYS A 167 21.37 5.68 16.11
C LYS A 167 20.78 7.09 16.17
N ARG A 168 20.87 7.73 17.33
CA ARG A 168 20.58 9.16 17.43
C ARG A 168 21.56 9.84 16.50
N VAL A 169 21.05 10.41 15.42
CA VAL A 169 21.82 11.34 14.59
C VAL A 169 21.98 12.59 15.45
N ASN A 170 23.13 12.67 16.13
CA ASN A 170 23.52 13.87 16.85
C ASN A 170 23.91 14.92 15.80
N TYR A 171 23.03 15.88 15.55
CA TYR A 171 23.30 17.08 14.74
C TYR A 171 24.04 18.16 15.55
N ALA A 172 24.98 17.75 16.40
CA ALA A 172 25.85 18.67 17.12
C ALA A 172 27.23 18.59 16.45
N ASP A 173 27.78 19.76 16.11
CA ASP A 173 29.08 19.98 15.47
C ASP A 173 29.08 19.90 13.93
N SER A 174 28.46 20.91 13.31
CA SER A 174 28.87 21.38 11.99
C SER A 174 29.32 22.83 12.16
N ASP A 175 30.61 22.99 12.46
CA ASP A 175 31.31 24.28 12.49
C ASP A 175 31.47 24.79 11.04
N TYR A 176 30.38 25.32 10.49
CA TYR A 176 30.40 26.06 9.24
C TYR A 176 30.72 27.54 9.55
N SER A 177 32.00 27.82 9.79
CA SER A 177 32.50 29.18 9.82
C SER A 177 32.67 29.73 8.40
N ASP A 178 31.81 30.69 8.09
CA ASP A 178 32.14 31.95 7.44
C ASP A 178 32.55 31.94 5.95
N SER A 179 31.59 32.29 5.10
CA SER A 179 31.83 33.04 3.85
C SER A 179 30.60 33.88 3.50
N ARG A 180 30.64 35.10 4.04
CA ARG A 180 30.03 36.38 3.64
C ARG A 180 29.13 36.43 2.38
N SER A 181 28.00 37.11 2.59
CA SER A 181 27.46 38.21 1.77
C SER A 181 26.73 37.87 0.46
N SER A 182 25.41 37.66 0.58
CA SER A 182 24.45 38.26 -0.36
C SER A 182 23.14 38.55 0.38
N THR A 183 22.87 39.83 0.61
CA THR A 183 21.72 40.34 1.35
C THR A 183 20.47 40.34 0.48
N CYS A 184 19.73 39.25 0.51
CA CYS A 184 18.30 39.25 0.22
C CYS A 184 17.60 38.96 1.54
N ASP A 185 17.10 40.02 2.17
CA ASP A 185 16.45 40.01 3.48
C ASP A 185 15.04 39.41 3.39
N GLU A 186 14.98 38.10 3.16
CA GLU A 186 13.73 37.33 3.26
C GLU A 186 13.67 36.61 4.61
N GLY A 187 12.99 37.26 5.56
CA GLY A 187 12.23 36.61 6.63
C GLY A 187 12.95 35.52 7.42
N ARG A 188 13.98 35.88 8.19
CA ARG A 188 14.51 34.98 9.24
C ARG A 188 13.39 34.60 10.21
N VAL A 189 12.89 33.37 10.07
CA VAL A 189 12.06 32.73 11.09
C VAL A 189 12.85 32.77 12.40
N PRO A 190 12.29 33.27 13.51
CA PRO A 190 13.00 33.35 14.78
C PRO A 190 13.54 31.96 15.16
N GLN A 191 14.85 31.82 15.34
CA GLN A 191 15.50 30.54 15.69
C GLN A 191 14.84 29.88 16.91
N ASP A 192 14.31 30.68 17.83
CA ASP A 192 13.58 30.21 19.01
C ASP A 192 12.26 29.49 18.70
N GLN A 193 11.60 29.82 17.58
CA GLN A 193 10.38 29.11 17.16
C GLN A 193 10.72 27.74 16.58
N ALA A 194 11.80 27.62 15.81
CA ALA A 194 12.24 26.34 15.23
C ALA A 194 12.65 25.33 16.31
N ALA A 195 13.33 25.78 17.37
CA ALA A 195 13.70 24.92 18.50
C ALA A 195 12.46 24.40 19.27
N LYS A 196 11.47 25.27 19.49
CA LYS A 196 10.22 24.91 20.17
C LYS A 196 9.38 23.93 19.36
N THR A 197 9.22 24.15 18.06
CA THR A 197 8.46 23.24 17.18
C THR A 197 9.13 21.87 17.10
N SER A 198 10.47 21.82 16.95
CA SER A 198 11.23 20.57 16.94
C SER A 198 11.03 19.75 18.23
N SER A 199 11.07 20.41 19.40
CA SER A 199 10.83 19.75 20.69
C SER A 199 9.42 19.18 20.82
N ILE A 200 8.41 19.92 20.36
CA ILE A 200 7.01 19.46 20.37
C ILE A 200 6.83 18.25 19.44
N VAL A 201 7.37 18.30 18.23
CA VAL A 201 7.31 17.18 17.28
C VAL A 201 8.00 15.95 17.85
N ALA A 202 9.21 16.10 18.42
CA ALA A 202 9.94 15.00 19.03
C ALA A 202 9.22 14.39 20.24
N ARG A 203 8.40 15.17 20.96
CA ARG A 203 7.54 14.68 22.04
C ARG A 203 6.35 13.88 21.49
N LEU A 204 5.63 14.43 20.51
CA LEU A 204 4.48 13.75 19.89
C LEU A 204 4.87 12.43 19.21
N VAL A 205 6.01 12.39 18.53
CA VAL A 205 6.52 11.15 17.92
C VAL A 205 6.80 10.07 18.98
N ARG A 206 7.36 10.46 20.15
CA ARG A 206 7.56 9.52 21.26
C ARG A 206 6.24 9.03 21.84
N GLU A 207 5.32 9.94 22.14
CA GLU A 207 3.98 9.59 22.66
C GLU A 207 3.24 8.64 21.69
N TYR A 208 3.30 8.90 20.38
CA TYR A 208 2.72 8.02 19.36
C TYR A 208 3.34 6.61 19.38
N LEU A 209 4.67 6.51 19.42
CA LEU A 209 5.36 5.22 19.46
C LEU A 209 5.06 4.44 20.74
N ASP A 210 4.95 5.13 21.87
CA ASP A 210 4.60 4.52 23.16
C ASP A 210 3.18 3.95 23.11
N VAL A 211 2.20 4.73 22.63
CA VAL A 211 0.80 4.28 22.45
C VAL A 211 0.73 3.11 21.48
N TYR A 212 1.43 3.19 20.34
CA TYR A 212 1.47 2.12 19.36
C TYR A 212 2.05 0.82 19.95
N SER A 213 3.13 0.92 20.73
CA SER A 213 3.72 -0.22 21.42
C SER A 213 2.77 -0.83 22.47
N ALA A 214 2.03 0.01 23.19
CA ALA A 214 1.04 -0.41 24.18
C ALA A 214 -0.12 -1.17 23.53
N ILE A 215 -0.64 -0.67 22.41
CA ILE A 215 -1.69 -1.33 21.61
C ILE A 215 -1.19 -2.67 21.08
N ARG A 216 0.02 -2.71 20.50
CA ARG A 216 0.61 -3.95 19.99
C ARG A 216 0.79 -5.01 21.07
N ASN A 217 1.26 -4.60 22.26
CA ASN A 217 1.41 -5.49 23.40
C ASN A 217 0.05 -5.97 23.93
N ALA A 218 -0.96 -5.10 23.97
CA ALA A 218 -2.32 -5.48 24.35
C ALA A 218 -2.93 -6.48 23.37
N ALA A 219 -2.78 -6.27 22.06
CA ALA A 219 -3.22 -7.19 21.02
C ALA A 219 -2.52 -8.55 21.14
N GLY A 220 -1.20 -8.57 21.35
CA GLY A 220 -0.45 -9.81 21.58
C GLY A 220 -0.90 -10.59 22.82
N ARG A 221 -1.26 -9.88 23.91
CA ARG A 221 -1.88 -10.51 25.08
C ARG A 221 -3.26 -11.07 24.79
N GLY A 222 -4.06 -10.38 23.97
CA GLY A 222 -5.38 -10.85 23.51
C GLY A 222 -5.27 -12.18 22.79
N VAL A 223 -4.39 -12.27 21.79
CA VAL A 223 -4.14 -13.51 21.04
C VAL A 223 -3.69 -14.66 21.96
N SER A 224 -2.79 -14.39 22.91
CA SER A 224 -2.35 -15.42 23.87
C SER A 224 -3.47 -15.87 24.82
N ALA A 225 -4.38 -14.96 25.19
CA ALA A 225 -5.55 -15.31 26.00
C ALA A 225 -6.55 -16.17 25.20
N GLU A 226 -6.80 -15.83 23.95
CA GLU A 226 -7.64 -16.62 23.03
C GLU A 226 -7.07 -18.03 22.82
N GLU A 227 -5.77 -18.17 22.61
CA GLU A 227 -5.10 -19.46 22.47
C GLU A 227 -5.24 -20.33 23.74
N LYS A 228 -5.11 -19.72 24.93
CA LYS A 228 -5.34 -20.40 26.21
C LYS A 228 -6.79 -20.84 26.38
N LEU A 229 -7.76 -19.99 26.05
CA LEU A 229 -9.19 -20.33 26.10
C LEU A 229 -9.53 -21.47 25.14
N ALA A 230 -8.97 -21.43 23.93
CA ALA A 230 -9.12 -22.49 22.94
C ALA A 230 -8.54 -23.83 23.46
N SER A 231 -7.37 -23.80 24.12
CA SER A 231 -6.74 -24.98 24.72
C SER A 231 -7.59 -25.62 25.84
N LEU A 232 -8.42 -24.82 26.51
CA LEU A 232 -9.35 -25.26 27.54
C LEU A 232 -10.69 -25.77 26.99
N GLY A 233 -10.86 -25.79 25.66
CA GLY A 233 -12.09 -26.24 25.00
C GLY A 233 -13.24 -25.24 25.09
N ALA A 234 -12.98 -24.00 25.52
CA ALA A 234 -13.98 -22.95 25.50
C ALA A 234 -14.24 -22.54 24.04
N LYS A 235 -15.47 -22.69 23.57
CA LYS A 235 -15.91 -22.12 22.28
C LYS A 235 -16.25 -20.66 22.50
N ILE A 236 -15.41 -19.77 21.97
CA ILE A 236 -15.74 -18.34 21.88
C ILE A 236 -16.83 -18.23 20.80
N PRO A 237 -18.01 -17.64 21.09
CA PRO A 237 -19.02 -17.40 20.06
C PRO A 237 -18.44 -16.56 18.92
N ASP A 238 -18.66 -16.99 17.67
CA ASP A 238 -18.08 -16.34 16.48
C ASP A 238 -18.40 -14.83 16.42
N GLU A 239 -19.55 -14.42 16.96
CA GLU A 239 -20.01 -13.02 17.05
C GLU A 239 -19.21 -12.14 18.04
N GLN A 240 -18.43 -12.72 18.95
CA GLN A 240 -17.62 -12.00 19.95
C GLN A 240 -16.11 -12.23 19.79
N SER A 241 -15.70 -12.97 18.76
CA SER A 241 -14.28 -13.07 18.45
C SER A 241 -13.78 -11.71 17.92
N PHE A 242 -13.10 -10.97 18.78
CA PHE A 242 -12.52 -9.65 18.48
C PHE A 242 -11.47 -9.75 17.35
N PHE A 243 -10.93 -10.95 17.11
CA PHE A 243 -10.08 -11.34 15.97
C PHE A 243 -10.69 -12.46 15.12
N GLY A 244 -12.02 -12.56 15.11
CA GLY A 244 -12.72 -13.47 14.22
C GLY A 244 -12.37 -13.15 12.80
N ALA A 245 -11.67 -14.08 12.15
CA ALA A 245 -11.29 -14.06 10.75
C ALA A 245 -12.54 -14.07 9.85
N SER A 246 -13.30 -12.99 9.93
CA SER A 246 -14.24 -12.52 8.94
C SER A 246 -13.45 -12.33 7.64
N GLU A 247 -14.09 -12.46 6.49
CA GLU A 247 -13.44 -12.26 5.19
C GLU A 247 -12.71 -10.90 5.09
N SER A 248 -13.05 -9.94 5.96
CA SER A 248 -12.31 -8.70 6.21
C SER A 248 -10.88 -8.88 6.71
N ASP A 249 -10.56 -9.87 7.55
CA ASP A 249 -9.22 -10.08 8.11
C ASP A 249 -8.25 -10.70 7.09
N LEU A 250 -8.75 -11.56 6.20
CA LEU A 250 -7.97 -12.04 5.06
C LEU A 250 -7.63 -10.87 4.12
N ASN A 251 -8.57 -9.93 3.94
CA ASN A 251 -8.33 -8.72 3.16
C ASN A 251 -7.35 -7.77 3.87
N LEU A 252 -7.47 -7.60 5.19
CA LEU A 252 -6.57 -6.75 5.98
C LEU A 252 -5.14 -7.31 6.01
N SER A 253 -4.97 -8.62 6.16
CA SER A 253 -3.65 -9.27 6.14
C SER A 253 -2.96 -9.12 4.78
N GLU A 254 -3.71 -9.25 3.68
CA GLU A 254 -3.19 -9.00 2.33
C GLU A 254 -2.86 -7.52 2.13
N GLN A 255 -3.68 -6.61 2.67
CA GLN A 255 -3.42 -5.16 2.63
C GLN A 255 -2.17 -4.78 3.43
N VAL A 256 -1.96 -5.36 4.62
CA VAL A 256 -0.75 -5.18 5.42
C VAL A 256 0.46 -5.70 4.65
N ARG A 257 0.37 -6.89 4.04
CA ARG A 257 1.45 -7.46 3.22
C ARG A 257 1.79 -6.57 2.02
N GLN A 258 0.79 -5.99 1.37
CA GLN A 258 0.99 -5.02 0.28
C GLN A 258 1.67 -3.75 0.79
N MET A 259 1.22 -3.22 1.93
CA MET A 259 1.81 -2.03 2.54
C MET A 259 3.28 -2.27 2.94
N GLU A 260 3.60 -3.43 3.50
CA GLU A 260 4.97 -3.82 3.83
C GLU A 260 5.87 -3.88 2.58
N LEU A 261 5.35 -4.41 1.47
CA LEU A 261 6.07 -4.45 0.20
C LEU A 261 6.34 -3.05 -0.35
N ILE A 262 5.38 -2.14 -0.24
CA ILE A 262 5.53 -0.72 -0.62
C ILE A 262 6.60 -0.05 0.24
N MET A 263 6.51 -0.19 1.57
CA MET A 263 7.48 0.37 2.50
C MET A 263 8.89 -0.18 2.27
N ALA A 264 9.03 -1.47 1.97
CA ALA A 264 10.32 -2.08 1.65
C ALA A 264 10.92 -1.49 0.37
N HIS A 265 10.10 -1.27 -0.66
CA HIS A 265 10.51 -0.64 -1.91
C HIS A 265 10.94 0.82 -1.72
N GLU A 266 10.20 1.60 -0.94
CA GLU A 266 10.58 2.98 -0.62
C GLU A 266 11.88 3.06 0.19
N ARG A 267 12.06 2.18 1.19
CA ARG A 267 13.33 2.07 1.92
C ARG A 267 14.50 1.75 1.00
N ALA A 268 14.31 0.90 0.00
CA ALA A 268 15.35 0.60 -0.99
C ALA A 268 15.70 1.84 -1.85
N LYS A 269 14.70 2.63 -2.25
CA LYS A 269 14.91 3.89 -2.97
C LYS A 269 15.68 4.92 -2.12
N LEU A 270 15.30 5.07 -0.85
CA LEU A 270 15.98 5.99 0.07
C LEU A 270 17.44 5.60 0.26
N LYS A 271 17.75 4.31 0.45
CA LYS A 271 19.14 3.83 0.54
C LYS A 271 19.95 4.13 -0.71
N LEU A 272 19.34 4.00 -1.89
CA LEU A 272 20.01 4.32 -3.16
C LEU A 272 20.27 5.82 -3.29
N ALA A 273 19.30 6.67 -2.92
CA ALA A 273 19.46 8.11 -2.91
C ALA A 273 20.53 8.57 -1.89
N GLU A 274 20.55 7.97 -0.70
CA GLU A 274 21.57 8.21 0.33
C GLU A 274 22.97 7.87 -0.19
N LYS A 275 23.13 6.74 -0.87
CA LYS A 275 24.40 6.36 -1.50
C LYS A 275 24.84 7.35 -2.58
N ILE A 276 23.91 7.81 -3.44
CA ILE A 276 24.22 8.82 -4.47
C ILE A 276 24.67 10.13 -3.79
N LEU A 277 24.00 10.53 -2.72
CA LEU A 277 24.38 11.73 -1.97
C LEU A 277 25.77 11.59 -1.34
N GLU A 278 26.08 10.43 -0.75
CA GLU A 278 27.43 10.14 -0.24
C GLU A 278 28.50 10.20 -1.36
N ASP A 279 28.20 9.68 -2.55
CA ASP A 279 29.10 9.74 -3.70
C ASP A 279 29.33 11.18 -4.16
N VAL A 280 28.28 12.00 -4.24
CA VAL A 280 28.37 13.43 -4.59
C VAL A 280 29.18 14.20 -3.54
N LEU A 281 28.92 14.00 -2.25
CA LEU A 281 29.67 14.67 -1.18
C LEU A 281 31.15 14.30 -1.22
N ARG A 282 31.48 13.02 -1.47
CA ARG A 282 32.86 12.57 -1.65
C ARG A 282 33.55 13.23 -2.85
N GLU A 283 32.82 13.38 -3.96
CA GLU A 283 33.32 14.09 -5.14
C GLU A 283 33.46 15.60 -4.91
N CYS A 284 32.64 16.21 -4.05
CA CYS A 284 32.80 17.61 -3.68
C CYS A 284 34.04 17.85 -2.79
N ASP A 285 34.32 16.94 -1.85
CA ASP A 285 35.48 17.06 -0.95
C ASP A 285 36.80 16.83 -1.67
N THR A 286 36.82 15.85 -2.58
CA THR A 286 37.97 15.53 -3.42
C THR A 286 37.52 15.48 -4.87
N PRO A 287 37.46 16.63 -5.57
CA PRO A 287 37.03 16.66 -6.95
C PRO A 287 37.95 15.78 -7.79
N VAL A 288 37.42 14.64 -8.22
CA VAL A 288 38.06 13.82 -9.25
C VAL A 288 37.86 14.58 -10.54
N VAL A 289 38.82 15.46 -10.79
CA VAL A 289 38.97 16.13 -12.07
C VAL A 289 39.15 15.06 -13.12
N ILE A 290 38.08 14.77 -13.88
CA ILE A 290 38.17 13.92 -15.06
C ILE A 290 38.97 14.73 -16.10
N PRO A 291 40.21 14.34 -16.44
CA PRO A 291 41.06 15.14 -17.32
C PRO A 291 40.40 15.39 -18.70
N GLU A 292 39.55 14.48 -19.16
CA GLU A 292 38.80 14.60 -20.41
C GLU A 292 37.72 15.71 -20.37
N LEU A 293 37.04 15.92 -19.23
CA LEU A 293 36.11 17.05 -19.09
C LEU A 293 36.86 18.38 -19.02
N LEU A 294 38.05 18.38 -18.41
CA LEU A 294 38.86 19.59 -18.31
C LEU A 294 39.48 19.98 -19.66
N LYS A 295 39.88 19.00 -20.49
CA LYS A 295 40.25 19.24 -21.89
C LYS A 295 39.09 19.86 -22.69
N LEU A 296 37.86 19.38 -22.52
CA LEU A 296 36.69 19.92 -23.21
C LEU A 296 36.39 21.37 -22.83
N VAL A 297 36.51 21.72 -21.54
CA VAL A 297 36.33 23.11 -21.07
C VAL A 297 37.46 24.01 -21.60
N LEU A 298 38.72 23.58 -21.49
CA LEU A 298 39.86 24.36 -21.98
C LEU A 298 39.86 24.54 -23.51
N SER A 299 39.40 23.54 -24.26
CA SER A 299 39.28 23.63 -25.73
C SER A 299 38.20 24.59 -26.21
N ARG A 300 37.24 24.98 -25.35
CA ARG A 300 36.17 25.91 -25.73
C ARG A 300 36.60 27.37 -25.68
N ASP A 301 37.53 27.71 -24.79
CA ASP A 301 38.00 29.10 -24.67
C ASP A 301 38.92 29.49 -25.85
N GLU A 302 39.55 28.53 -26.53
CA GLU A 302 40.35 28.79 -27.73
C GLU A 302 39.49 29.15 -28.97
N CYS A 303 38.19 28.84 -28.98
CA CYS A 303 37.30 29.19 -30.10
C CYS A 303 36.65 30.58 -29.98
N ALA A 304 36.73 31.25 -28.84
CA ALA A 304 36.10 32.57 -28.64
C ALA A 304 37.04 33.76 -28.95
N ALA A 305 38.28 33.50 -29.37
CA ALA A 305 39.30 34.53 -29.64
C ALA A 305 39.54 34.82 -31.14
N VAL A 306 38.62 34.42 -32.03
CA VAL A 306 38.65 34.73 -33.47
C VAL A 306 37.43 35.56 -33.85
#